data_AF-A0A2V6I9Z5-F1
#
_entry.id   AF-A0A2V6I9Z5-F1
#
_cell.length_a   1.000
_cell.length_b   1.000
_cell.length_c   1.000
_cell.angle_alpha   90.00
_cell.angle_beta   90.00
_cell.angle_gamma   90.00
#
_symmetry.space_group_name_H-M   'P 1'
#
loop_
_entity.id
_entity.type
_entity.pdbx_description
1 polymer ?
#
loop_
_entity_poly.entity_id
_entity_poly.type
_entity_poly.pdbx_seq_one_letter_code
_entity_poly.pdbx_strand_id
1 'polypeptide(L)'
;ATTNITSEPSRAEVFVDGKSRGRTPLRLELPVRSHELTAQLDGWPNEQQKIEIDPQRENAVHFVFANGSVKITSAPGGAVVIGNGQELGQTPLVIEEVKPGDVTYELRLGGYKSTSVSGKVEPQQQSFLAARLEKSVGPEPGQSFTNSLGMKFVPLAEVRISVWETRVQDYEAFSRASGRHYEPADFQQAPTHPVVKVNWFDAMAFCKWLTDKERDENLIEDRQSYRLPTDREWSLAVGLPNESGATPQARDGKIKNEFPWGKQWPPPAGAGNYPAGAGQRRGTTMPVGSFKANALGLYDLGGNVWEWCADTYKGGSSGTGRDWGVLRGGSWATSNRLEMQSSYRNVVDRNERDVIYGFRCVLAPESNDRIDNR
;
A
#
# COMPACT_ATOMS: atom_id res chain seq x y z
N ALA A 1 -2.16 -20.07 62.56
CA ALA A 1 -3.48 -19.51 62.23
C ALA A 1 -3.50 -19.26 60.74
N THR A 2 -4.59 -19.66 60.08
CA THR A 2 -4.71 -19.56 58.64
C THR A 2 -4.64 -18.10 58.22
N THR A 3 -3.72 -17.81 57.31
CA THR A 3 -3.51 -16.47 56.75
C THR A 3 -3.71 -16.50 55.24
N ASN A 4 -4.61 -15.67 54.73
CA ASN A 4 -4.88 -15.51 53.31
C ASN A 4 -4.03 -14.37 52.75
N ILE A 5 -3.19 -14.63 51.75
CA ILE A 5 -2.32 -13.64 51.12
C ILE A 5 -2.69 -13.51 49.65
N THR A 6 -3.00 -12.30 49.21
CA THR A 6 -3.44 -12.00 47.83
C THR A 6 -2.63 -10.85 47.26
N SER A 7 -2.64 -10.70 45.93
CA SER A 7 -2.04 -9.53 45.28
C SER A 7 -2.79 -9.13 44.02
N GLU A 8 -2.63 -7.87 43.63
CA GLU A 8 -3.10 -7.29 42.39
C GLU A 8 -1.94 -6.54 41.69
N PRO A 9 -1.47 -7.00 40.51
CA PRO A 9 -1.85 -8.24 39.84
C PRO A 9 -1.52 -9.50 40.65
N SER A 10 -2.22 -10.60 40.35
CA SER A 10 -2.03 -11.89 41.03
C SER A 10 -0.71 -12.58 40.67
N ARG A 11 -0.36 -13.66 41.39
CA ARG A 11 0.84 -14.51 41.18
C ARG A 11 2.18 -13.91 41.63
N ALA A 12 2.15 -12.90 42.50
CA ALA A 12 3.36 -12.42 43.18
C ALA A 12 3.95 -13.52 44.06
N GLU A 13 5.27 -13.69 44.02
CA GLU A 13 6.00 -14.59 44.92
C GLU A 13 6.06 -13.99 46.32
N VAL A 14 5.65 -14.77 47.31
CA VAL A 14 5.54 -14.34 48.71
C VAL A 14 6.68 -14.94 49.52
N PHE A 15 7.40 -14.06 50.21
CA PHE A 15 8.41 -14.39 51.19
C PHE A 15 7.89 -14.08 52.59
N VAL A 16 8.04 -15.02 53.52
CA VAL A 16 7.70 -14.84 54.93
C VAL A 16 8.98 -14.94 55.74
N ASP A 17 9.33 -13.88 56.47
CA ASP A 17 10.59 -13.75 57.21
C ASP A 17 11.80 -14.14 56.34
N GLY A 18 11.82 -13.64 55.09
CA GLY A 18 12.89 -13.87 54.12
C GLY A 18 12.88 -15.23 53.39
N LYS A 19 11.92 -16.12 53.67
CA LYS A 19 11.82 -17.44 53.00
C LYS A 19 10.65 -17.49 52.02
N SER A 20 10.91 -17.88 50.77
CA SER A 20 9.85 -18.08 49.76
C SER A 20 8.85 -19.15 50.21
N ARG A 21 7.55 -18.86 50.07
CA ARG A 21 6.44 -19.73 50.49
C ARG A 21 5.49 -20.11 49.37
N GLY A 22 5.58 -19.48 48.20
CA GLY A 22 4.69 -19.73 47.07
C GLY A 22 4.23 -18.43 46.40
N ARG A 23 3.21 -18.52 45.54
CA ARG A 23 2.67 -17.38 44.80
C ARG A 23 1.23 -17.09 45.19
N THR A 24 0.84 -15.81 45.18
CA THR A 24 -0.55 -15.39 45.44
C THR A 24 -1.53 -15.89 44.35
N PRO A 25 -2.82 -16.13 44.68
CA PRO A 25 -3.36 -16.20 46.03
C PRO A 25 -2.79 -17.42 46.79
N LEU A 26 -2.39 -17.20 48.04
CA LEU A 26 -1.69 -18.18 48.85
C LEU A 26 -2.33 -18.25 50.24
N ARG A 27 -2.59 -19.46 50.72
CA ARG A 27 -3.07 -19.71 52.08
C ARG A 27 -1.97 -20.44 52.86
N LEU A 28 -1.57 -19.88 54.00
CA LEU A 28 -0.51 -20.42 54.84
C LEU A 28 -0.94 -20.50 56.31
N GLU A 29 -0.39 -21.48 57.02
CA GLU A 29 -0.41 -21.47 58.48
C GLU A 29 0.81 -20.72 59.00
N LEU A 30 0.57 -19.61 59.70
CA LEU A 30 1.63 -18.81 60.33
C LEU A 30 1.56 -18.90 61.86
N PRO A 31 2.70 -18.96 62.57
CA PRO A 31 2.77 -18.86 64.03
C PRO A 31 2.15 -17.56 64.56
N VAL A 32 1.61 -17.61 65.79
CA VAL A 32 1.03 -16.45 66.49
C VAL A 32 2.15 -15.51 66.96
N ARG A 33 2.62 -14.67 66.04
CA ARG A 33 3.57 -13.58 66.27
C ARG A 33 3.51 -12.58 65.12
N SER A 34 4.35 -11.55 65.18
CA SER A 34 4.58 -10.65 64.06
C SER A 34 5.45 -11.33 62.99
N HIS A 35 5.08 -11.15 61.72
CA HIS A 35 5.80 -11.64 60.54
C HIS A 35 6.02 -10.50 59.55
N GLU A 36 7.18 -10.52 58.89
CA GLU A 36 7.46 -9.67 57.73
C GLU A 36 7.14 -10.43 56.45
N LEU A 37 6.32 -9.82 55.60
CA LEU A 37 5.90 -10.37 54.33
C LEU A 37 6.44 -9.49 53.20
N THR A 38 7.16 -10.09 52.26
CA THR A 38 7.59 -9.44 51.02
C THR A 38 6.90 -10.11 49.85
N ALA A 39 6.19 -9.34 49.03
CA ALA A 39 5.68 -9.80 47.76
C ALA A 39 6.56 -9.27 46.63
N GLN A 40 6.96 -10.17 45.73
CA GLN A 40 7.76 -9.84 44.56
C GLN A 40 6.97 -10.22 43.30
N LEU A 41 6.83 -9.27 42.39
CA LEU A 41 6.22 -9.50 41.09
C LEU A 41 7.22 -9.01 40.03
N ASP A 42 7.51 -9.86 39.04
CA ASP A 42 8.54 -9.59 38.04
C ASP A 42 8.33 -8.21 37.41
N GLY A 43 9.32 -7.32 37.54
CA GLY A 43 9.34 -5.95 37.02
C GLY A 43 8.52 -4.91 37.79
N TRP A 44 7.97 -5.25 38.96
CA TRP A 44 7.52 -4.23 39.93
C TRP A 44 8.51 -4.15 41.10
N PRO A 45 8.60 -2.99 41.78
CA PRO A 45 9.26 -2.90 43.07
C PRO A 45 8.69 -3.93 44.07
N ASN A 46 9.53 -4.39 44.99
CA ASN A 46 9.09 -5.29 46.05
C ASN A 46 8.13 -4.57 46.99
N GLU A 47 6.99 -5.19 47.28
CA GLU A 47 6.04 -4.69 48.25
C GLU A 47 6.27 -5.39 49.59
N GLN A 48 6.35 -4.61 50.67
CA GLN A 48 6.60 -5.13 52.02
C GLN A 48 5.50 -4.72 52.98
N GLN A 49 5.00 -5.69 53.74
CA GLN A 49 4.01 -5.46 54.79
C GLN A 49 4.33 -6.31 56.02
N LYS A 50 3.93 -5.80 57.19
CA LYS A 50 4.04 -6.52 58.46
C LYS A 50 2.64 -6.98 58.88
N ILE A 51 2.51 -8.23 59.32
CA ILE A 51 1.26 -8.74 59.90
C ILE A 51 1.51 -9.27 61.31
N GLU A 52 0.57 -9.02 62.22
CA GLU A 52 0.49 -9.67 63.52
C GLU A 52 -0.59 -10.74 63.48
N ILE A 53 -0.21 -11.99 63.72
CA ILE A 53 -1.13 -13.12 63.60
C ILE A 53 -1.97 -13.25 64.87
N ASP A 54 -3.29 -13.13 64.72
CA ASP A 54 -4.27 -13.31 65.79
C ASP A 54 -5.08 -14.62 65.56
N PRO A 55 -5.01 -15.61 66.45
CA PRO A 55 -5.74 -16.87 66.29
C PRO A 55 -7.26 -16.74 66.44
N GLN A 56 -7.77 -15.60 66.96
CA GLN A 56 -9.20 -15.35 67.15
C GLN A 56 -9.84 -14.60 65.99
N ARG A 57 -9.07 -14.19 64.99
CA ARG A 57 -9.53 -13.39 63.84
C ARG A 57 -9.10 -14.02 62.53
N GLU A 58 -9.78 -13.64 61.46
CA GLU A 58 -9.30 -13.92 60.12
C GLU A 58 -8.07 -13.07 59.83
N ASN A 59 -6.97 -13.71 59.42
CA ASN A 59 -5.73 -13.05 59.06
C ASN A 59 -5.65 -12.95 57.54
N ALA A 60 -5.57 -11.74 57.00
CA ALA A 60 -5.48 -11.52 55.55
C ALA A 60 -4.55 -10.37 55.20
N VAL A 61 -3.81 -10.51 54.09
CA VAL A 61 -2.92 -9.50 53.53
C VAL A 61 -3.16 -9.37 52.03
N HIS A 62 -3.18 -8.14 51.55
CA HIS A 62 -3.33 -7.82 50.13
C HIS A 62 -2.23 -6.87 49.68
N PHE A 63 -1.50 -7.25 48.64
CA PHE A 63 -0.45 -6.45 48.01
C PHE A 63 -0.93 -5.83 46.71
N VAL A 64 -0.71 -4.53 46.53
CA VAL A 64 -1.04 -3.82 45.29
C VAL A 64 0.26 -3.38 44.62
N PHE A 65 0.50 -3.89 43.41
CA PHE A 65 1.62 -3.51 42.58
C PHE A 65 1.17 -2.43 41.60
N ALA A 66 1.53 -1.19 41.89
CA ALA A 66 1.04 -0.07 41.11
C ALA A 66 1.64 -0.04 39.69
N ASN A 67 0.76 0.07 38.69
CA ASN A 67 1.15 0.31 37.30
C ASN A 67 1.41 1.79 37.05
N GLY A 68 2.12 2.10 35.98
CA GLY A 68 2.17 3.43 35.40
C GLY A 68 1.25 3.54 34.17
N SER A 69 1.32 4.66 33.48
CA SER A 69 0.70 4.83 32.16
C SER A 69 1.68 5.51 31.22
N VAL A 70 1.42 5.39 29.92
CA VAL A 70 2.24 6.03 28.89
C VAL A 70 1.35 6.84 27.96
N LYS A 71 1.66 8.12 27.79
CA LYS A 71 1.09 8.96 26.74
C LYS A 71 2.09 9.09 25.59
N ILE A 72 1.69 8.68 24.41
CA ILE A 72 2.51 8.67 23.21
C ILE A 72 1.95 9.68 22.21
N THR A 73 2.80 10.58 21.72
CA THR A 73 2.43 11.58 20.72
C THR A 73 3.39 11.54 19.53
N SER A 74 2.94 11.98 18.36
CA SER A 74 3.80 12.15 17.19
C SER A 74 3.53 13.47 16.47
N ALA A 75 4.52 13.93 15.72
CA ALA A 75 4.41 15.07 14.81
C ALA A 75 4.81 14.66 13.38
N PRO A 76 3.87 14.56 12.42
CA PRO A 76 2.42 14.76 12.59
C PRO A 76 1.75 13.68 13.45
N GLY A 77 0.55 13.97 13.95
CA GLY A 77 -0.28 13.02 14.70
C GLY A 77 -0.94 11.96 13.81
N GLY A 78 -1.58 10.96 14.41
CA GLY A 78 -2.28 9.87 13.72
C GLY A 78 -1.40 8.66 13.39
N ALA A 79 -0.17 8.59 13.92
CA ALA A 79 0.70 7.44 13.72
C ALA A 79 0.19 6.22 14.47
N VAL A 80 0.12 5.07 13.81
CA VAL A 80 -0.18 3.78 14.43
C VAL A 80 0.92 3.46 15.44
N VAL A 81 0.52 3.17 16.68
CA VAL A 81 1.40 2.78 17.77
C VAL A 81 1.40 1.25 17.87
N ILE A 82 2.58 0.64 17.83
CA ILE A 82 2.76 -0.81 17.91
C ILE A 82 3.61 -1.13 19.14
N GLY A 83 3.09 -2.00 20.00
CA GLY A 83 3.81 -2.55 21.16
C GLY A 83 3.74 -4.07 21.15
N ASN A 84 4.87 -4.74 21.43
CA ASN A 84 4.96 -6.21 21.40
C ASN A 84 4.46 -6.85 20.08
N GLY A 85 4.62 -6.14 18.95
CA GLY A 85 4.17 -6.60 17.63
C GLY A 85 2.66 -6.47 17.35
N GLN A 86 1.89 -5.85 18.25
CA GLN A 86 0.45 -5.61 18.10
C GLN A 86 0.15 -4.13 17.94
N GLU A 87 -0.81 -3.78 17.08
CA GLU A 87 -1.33 -2.42 16.97
C GLU A 87 -2.17 -2.08 18.20
N LEU A 88 -1.79 -1.01 18.90
CA LEU A 88 -2.43 -0.57 20.14
C LEU A 88 -3.40 0.60 19.93
N GLY A 89 -3.25 1.34 18.82
CA GLY A 89 -4.05 2.53 18.52
C GLY A 89 -3.27 3.53 17.66
N GLN A 90 -3.68 4.80 17.68
CA GLN A 90 -3.02 5.88 16.95
C GLN A 90 -2.67 7.06 17.87
N THR A 91 -1.60 7.80 17.56
CA THR A 91 -1.20 8.98 18.32
C THR A 91 -2.20 10.14 18.14
N PRO A 92 -2.50 10.93 19.19
CA PRO A 92 -2.06 10.74 20.57
C PRO A 92 -2.76 9.54 21.22
N LEU A 93 -1.99 8.64 21.83
CA LEU A 93 -2.49 7.44 22.49
C LEU A 93 -2.10 7.46 23.98
N VAL A 94 -3.03 7.08 24.86
CA VAL A 94 -2.73 6.78 26.26
C VAL A 94 -2.89 5.28 26.47
N ILE A 95 -1.85 4.63 26.96
CA ILE A 95 -1.85 3.22 27.37
C ILE A 95 -1.87 3.22 28.89
N GLU A 96 -2.97 2.76 29.47
CA GLU A 96 -3.12 2.59 30.91
C GLU A 96 -2.53 1.24 31.36
N GLU A 97 -2.31 1.11 32.67
CA GLU A 97 -1.87 -0.14 33.30
C GLU A 97 -0.56 -0.72 32.73
N VAL A 98 0.39 0.16 32.40
CA VAL A 98 1.70 -0.23 31.89
C VAL A 98 2.59 -0.69 33.05
N LYS A 99 3.13 -1.91 32.91
CA LYS A 99 4.13 -2.47 33.82
C LYS A 99 5.32 -1.50 33.94
N PRO A 100 5.78 -1.16 35.16
CA PRO A 100 6.96 -0.33 35.36
C PRO A 100 8.22 -0.93 34.71
N GLY A 101 9.12 -0.06 34.25
CA GLY A 101 10.35 -0.45 33.55
C GLY A 101 10.55 0.28 32.23
N ASP A 102 11.55 -0.15 31.48
CA ASP A 102 11.84 0.39 30.16
C ASP A 102 10.83 -0.14 29.13
N VAL A 103 10.27 0.76 28.34
CA VAL A 103 9.29 0.48 27.29
C VAL A 103 9.75 1.04 25.96
N THR A 104 9.39 0.37 24.87
CA THR A 104 9.63 0.79 23.50
C THR A 104 8.38 0.55 22.67
N TYR A 105 8.01 1.53 21.85
CA TYR A 105 6.89 1.45 20.92
C TYR A 105 7.34 1.87 19.52
N GLU A 106 6.91 1.13 18.51
CA GLU A 106 7.12 1.52 17.11
C GLU A 106 5.96 2.43 16.68
N LEU A 107 6.28 3.48 15.93
CA LEU A 107 5.35 4.41 15.32
C LEU A 107 5.40 4.24 13.81
N ARG A 108 4.24 4.00 13.19
CA ARG A 108 4.08 3.93 11.73
C ARG A 108 3.06 4.94 11.26
N LEU A 109 3.43 5.74 10.27
CA LEU A 109 2.51 6.62 9.56
C LEU A 109 2.83 6.58 8.07
N GLY A 110 1.80 6.43 7.23
CA GLY A 110 1.96 6.44 5.77
C GLY A 110 2.72 7.68 5.33
N GLY A 111 3.75 7.49 4.49
CA GLY A 111 4.60 8.56 4.00
C GLY A 111 5.68 9.04 4.97
N TYR A 112 5.87 8.35 6.08
CA TYR A 112 6.93 8.60 7.06
C TYR A 112 7.76 7.34 7.32
N LYS A 113 9.03 7.51 7.65
CA LYS A 113 9.89 6.41 8.11
C LYS A 113 9.35 5.88 9.43
N SER A 114 9.26 4.56 9.57
CA SER A 114 9.01 3.93 10.87
C SER A 114 10.07 4.36 11.86
N THR A 115 9.64 4.74 13.06
CA THR A 115 10.54 5.14 14.14
C THR A 115 10.08 4.53 15.46
N SER A 116 10.98 4.45 16.44
CA SER A 116 10.63 3.95 17.77
C SER A 116 10.77 5.05 18.80
N VAL A 117 9.84 5.08 19.76
CA VAL A 117 9.95 5.88 20.98
C VAL A 117 10.16 4.96 22.16
N SER A 118 11.09 5.35 23.03
CA SER A 118 11.42 4.59 24.24
C SER A 118 11.47 5.50 25.45
N GLY A 119 11.21 4.95 26.62
CA GLY A 119 11.37 5.63 27.89
C GLY A 119 11.12 4.71 29.06
N LYS A 120 11.15 5.26 30.26
CA LYS A 120 10.95 4.53 31.51
C LYS A 120 9.57 4.83 32.08
N VAL A 121 8.88 3.79 32.56
CA VAL A 121 7.59 3.87 33.26
C VAL A 121 7.83 3.66 34.74
N GLU A 122 7.37 4.60 35.56
CA GLU A 122 7.40 4.49 37.01
C GLU A 122 6.00 4.21 37.57
N PRO A 123 5.89 3.50 38.72
CA PRO A 123 4.60 3.23 39.36
C PRO A 123 3.82 4.52 39.64
N GLN A 124 2.50 4.51 39.36
CA GLN A 124 1.58 5.63 39.56
C GLN A 124 1.91 6.92 38.78
N GLN A 125 2.88 6.87 37.86
CA GLN A 125 3.24 8.01 37.01
C GLN A 125 2.82 7.79 35.56
N GLN A 126 2.50 8.90 34.89
CA GLN A 126 2.33 8.92 33.43
C GLN A 126 3.63 9.36 32.76
N SER A 127 4.23 8.47 31.98
CA SER A 127 5.39 8.79 31.15
C SER A 127 4.94 9.38 29.81
N PHE A 128 5.65 10.40 29.34
CA PHE A 128 5.35 11.08 28.08
C PHE A 128 6.41 10.74 27.03
N LEU A 129 6.01 10.06 25.96
CA LEU A 129 6.87 9.73 24.84
C LEU A 129 6.42 10.53 23.60
N ALA A 130 7.36 11.09 22.86
CA ALA A 130 7.07 11.88 21.69
C ALA A 130 8.13 11.66 20.60
N ALA A 131 7.70 11.61 19.34
CA ALA A 131 8.59 11.63 18.18
C ALA A 131 8.11 12.59 17.11
N ARG A 132 9.06 13.27 16.46
CA ARG A 132 8.81 13.90 15.16
C ARG A 132 9.15 12.90 14.07
N LEU A 133 8.21 12.65 13.18
CA LEU A 133 8.38 11.67 12.11
C LEU A 133 9.12 12.29 10.93
N GLU A 134 10.10 11.57 10.40
CA GLU A 134 10.77 11.93 9.17
C GLU A 134 9.97 11.43 7.97
N LYS A 135 9.77 12.27 6.95
CA LYS A 135 9.13 11.82 5.71
C LYS A 135 9.91 10.63 5.13
N SER A 136 9.19 9.63 4.66
CA SER A 136 9.78 8.66 3.74
C SER A 136 10.10 9.44 2.47
N VAL A 137 11.33 9.30 1.98
CA VAL A 137 11.56 9.57 0.55
C VAL A 137 10.67 8.54 -0.16
N GLY A 138 9.90 8.94 -1.17
CA GLY A 138 9.02 8.03 -1.90
C GLY A 138 9.78 6.82 -2.45
N PRO A 139 9.14 5.93 -3.22
CA PRO A 139 9.81 4.73 -3.73
C PRO A 139 11.18 5.07 -4.35
N GLU A 140 12.23 4.37 -3.93
CA GLU A 140 13.61 4.61 -4.38
C GLU A 140 13.76 4.26 -5.87
N PRO A 141 14.52 5.04 -6.66
CA PRO A 141 14.76 4.75 -8.07
C PRO A 141 15.14 3.28 -8.30
N GLY A 142 14.50 2.63 -9.27
CA GLY A 142 14.78 1.23 -9.59
C GLY A 142 14.18 0.17 -8.66
N GLN A 143 13.41 0.54 -7.63
CA GLN A 143 12.65 -0.42 -6.82
C GLN A 143 11.20 -0.57 -7.29
N SER A 144 10.65 -1.77 -7.12
CA SER A 144 9.21 -2.00 -7.26
C SER A 144 8.48 -1.40 -6.06
N PHE A 145 7.24 -0.95 -6.24
CA PHE A 145 6.43 -0.46 -5.12
C PHE A 145 4.94 -0.73 -5.34
N THR A 146 4.18 -0.67 -4.24
CA THR A 146 2.72 -0.73 -4.27
C THR A 146 2.18 0.58 -3.74
N ASN A 147 1.27 1.20 -4.47
CA ASN A 147 0.72 2.50 -4.12
C ASN A 147 -0.45 2.40 -3.12
N SER A 148 -1.05 3.54 -2.76
CA SER A 148 -2.16 3.62 -1.81
C SER A 148 -3.44 2.90 -2.25
N LEU A 149 -3.58 2.56 -3.53
CA LEU A 149 -4.70 1.80 -4.11
C LEU A 149 -4.40 0.30 -4.25
N GLY A 150 -3.23 -0.16 -3.82
CA GLY A 150 -2.79 -1.53 -4.02
C GLY A 150 -2.37 -1.85 -5.47
N MET A 151 -2.14 -0.82 -6.30
CA MET A 151 -1.58 -1.00 -7.64
C MET A 151 -0.08 -1.27 -7.52
N LYS A 152 0.41 -2.28 -8.23
CA LYS A 152 1.82 -2.67 -8.21
C LYS A 152 2.55 -2.06 -9.39
N PHE A 153 3.77 -1.59 -9.15
CA PHE A 153 4.63 -0.99 -10.16
C PHE A 153 6.01 -1.63 -10.14
N VAL A 154 6.57 -1.85 -11.32
CA VAL A 154 7.92 -2.39 -11.52
C VAL A 154 8.79 -1.42 -12.31
N PRO A 155 10.12 -1.43 -12.10
CA PRO A 155 11.03 -0.55 -12.84
C PRO A 155 10.98 -0.77 -14.35
N LEU A 156 11.01 0.34 -15.11
CA LEU A 156 11.13 0.38 -16.55
C LEU A 156 11.93 1.63 -16.97
N ALA A 157 13.21 1.44 -17.27
CA ALA A 157 14.14 2.56 -17.51
C ALA A 157 14.08 3.58 -16.35
N GLU A 158 13.70 4.83 -16.63
CA GLU A 158 13.64 5.92 -15.63
C GLU A 158 12.29 6.00 -14.90
N VAL A 159 11.30 5.20 -15.30
CA VAL A 159 9.97 5.19 -14.69
C VAL A 159 9.70 3.87 -13.97
N ARG A 160 8.57 3.82 -13.25
CA ARG A 160 7.97 2.56 -12.80
C ARG A 160 6.62 2.42 -13.46
N ILE A 161 6.39 1.33 -14.17
CA ILE A 161 5.13 1.09 -14.88
C ILE A 161 4.24 0.16 -14.05
N SER A 162 2.93 0.44 -14.06
CA SER A 162 1.97 -0.46 -13.42
C SER A 162 2.02 -1.81 -14.11
N VAL A 163 2.04 -2.88 -13.31
CA VAL A 163 2.16 -4.25 -13.84
C VAL A 163 0.93 -4.67 -14.65
N TRP A 164 -0.20 -3.99 -14.47
CA TRP A 164 -1.46 -4.22 -15.19
C TRP A 164 -2.17 -2.90 -15.53
N GLU A 165 -3.26 -3.01 -16.30
CA GLU A 165 -4.21 -1.94 -16.60
C GLU A 165 -4.86 -1.40 -15.30
N THR A 166 -5.24 -0.12 -15.28
CA THR A 166 -5.97 0.49 -14.15
C THR A 166 -7.31 -0.22 -13.98
N ARG A 167 -7.58 -0.73 -12.78
CA ARG A 167 -8.77 -1.55 -12.52
C ARG A 167 -9.99 -0.68 -12.25
N VAL A 168 -11.18 -1.27 -12.38
CA VAL A 168 -12.46 -0.63 -12.02
C VAL A 168 -12.41 -0.08 -10.60
N GLN A 169 -11.97 -0.85 -9.61
CA GLN A 169 -11.91 -0.40 -8.22
C GLN A 169 -10.95 0.79 -7.99
N ASP A 170 -9.87 0.85 -8.76
CA ASP A 170 -8.90 1.94 -8.67
C ASP A 170 -9.55 3.22 -9.20
N TYR A 171 -10.19 3.14 -10.36
CA TYR A 171 -10.87 4.26 -10.99
C TYR A 171 -12.12 4.71 -10.22
N GLU A 172 -12.84 3.79 -9.59
CA GLU A 172 -13.96 4.12 -8.70
C GLU A 172 -13.49 4.90 -7.46
N ALA A 173 -12.31 4.62 -6.92
CA ALA A 173 -11.74 5.40 -5.83
C ALA A 173 -11.51 6.87 -6.26
N PHE A 174 -11.01 7.07 -7.47
CA PHE A 174 -10.90 8.40 -8.10
C PHE A 174 -12.26 9.06 -8.29
N SER A 175 -13.23 8.35 -8.86
CA SER A 175 -14.58 8.88 -9.13
C SER A 175 -15.25 9.33 -7.84
N ARG A 176 -15.19 8.51 -6.77
CA ARG A 176 -15.72 8.86 -5.44
C ARG A 176 -15.03 10.07 -4.84
N ALA A 177 -13.69 10.15 -4.92
CA ALA A 177 -12.93 11.24 -4.31
C ALA A 177 -13.07 12.58 -5.06
N SER A 178 -13.19 12.54 -6.39
CA SER A 178 -13.24 13.75 -7.23
C SER A 178 -14.66 14.21 -7.58
N GLY A 179 -15.68 13.38 -7.32
CA GLY A 179 -17.05 13.61 -7.77
C GLY A 179 -17.24 13.50 -9.29
N ARG A 180 -16.21 13.06 -10.05
CA ARG A 180 -16.33 12.85 -11.50
C ARG A 180 -17.13 11.59 -11.78
N HIS A 181 -18.26 11.77 -12.44
CA HIS A 181 -19.05 10.67 -12.96
C HIS A 181 -18.33 9.99 -14.13
N TYR A 182 -18.43 8.67 -14.21
CA TYR A 182 -17.98 7.90 -15.37
C TYR A 182 -19.06 6.94 -15.80
N GLU A 183 -19.11 6.68 -17.11
CA GLU A 183 -20.08 5.76 -17.68
C GLU A 183 -19.55 4.33 -17.54
N PRO A 184 -20.31 3.41 -16.91
CA PRO A 184 -19.91 2.02 -16.83
C PRO A 184 -19.95 1.34 -18.20
N ALA A 185 -19.22 0.22 -18.32
CA ALA A 185 -19.30 -0.63 -19.51
C ALA A 185 -20.72 -1.16 -19.76
N ASP A 186 -21.03 -1.51 -21.00
CA ASP A 186 -22.29 -2.14 -21.39
C ASP A 186 -22.35 -3.64 -21.03
N PHE A 187 -21.45 -4.08 -20.17
CA PHE A 187 -21.33 -5.45 -19.66
C PHE A 187 -20.82 -5.42 -18.22
N GLN A 188 -21.02 -6.53 -17.50
CA GLN A 188 -20.58 -6.66 -16.12
C GLN A 188 -19.04 -6.66 -16.02
N GLN A 189 -18.51 -5.85 -15.12
CA GLN A 189 -17.10 -5.84 -14.75
C GLN A 189 -16.96 -6.10 -13.25
N ALA A 190 -16.05 -7.00 -12.87
CA ALA A 190 -15.66 -7.14 -11.47
C ALA A 190 -14.67 -6.03 -11.08
N PRO A 191 -14.48 -5.75 -9.78
CA PRO A 191 -13.54 -4.73 -9.28
C PRO A 191 -12.11 -4.83 -9.84
N THR A 192 -11.68 -6.04 -10.21
CA THR A 192 -10.34 -6.36 -10.73
C THR A 192 -10.22 -6.34 -12.25
N HIS A 193 -11.29 -6.07 -13.00
CA HIS A 193 -11.23 -5.86 -14.45
C HIS A 193 -10.62 -4.49 -14.78
N PRO A 194 -10.04 -4.28 -15.98
CA PRO A 194 -9.62 -2.95 -16.41
C PRO A 194 -10.81 -2.01 -16.55
N VAL A 195 -10.67 -0.75 -16.14
CA VAL A 195 -11.70 0.27 -16.43
C VAL A 195 -11.76 0.54 -17.94
N VAL A 196 -12.96 0.70 -18.47
CA VAL A 196 -13.21 1.04 -19.89
C VAL A 196 -14.12 2.25 -20.03
N LYS A 197 -14.42 2.67 -21.27
CA LYS A 197 -15.17 3.90 -21.57
C LYS A 197 -14.53 5.15 -20.95
N VAL A 198 -13.20 5.16 -20.85
CA VAL A 198 -12.42 6.31 -20.43
C VAL A 198 -11.71 6.92 -21.63
N ASN A 199 -11.79 8.24 -21.75
CA ASN A 199 -11.04 8.94 -22.78
C ASN A 199 -9.65 9.34 -22.27
N TRP A 200 -8.83 9.94 -23.13
CA TRP A 200 -7.47 10.34 -22.77
C TRP A 200 -7.43 11.33 -21.59
N PHE A 201 -8.37 12.26 -21.53
CA PHE A 201 -8.44 13.27 -20.46
C PHE A 201 -8.90 12.68 -19.13
N ASP A 202 -9.79 11.70 -19.15
CA ASP A 202 -10.22 10.96 -17.97
C ASP A 202 -9.05 10.19 -17.35
N ALA A 203 -8.26 9.52 -18.20
CA ALA A 203 -7.09 8.79 -17.78
C ALA A 203 -6.00 9.71 -17.20
N MET A 204 -5.77 10.88 -17.83
CA MET A 204 -4.87 11.91 -17.29
C MET A 204 -5.37 12.52 -15.98
N ALA A 205 -6.68 12.73 -15.84
CA ALA A 205 -7.28 13.24 -14.61
C ALA A 205 -7.12 12.26 -13.44
N PHE A 206 -7.27 10.95 -13.70
CA PHE A 206 -6.95 9.90 -12.73
C PHE A 206 -5.49 9.99 -12.27
N CYS A 207 -4.55 10.08 -13.23
CA CYS A 207 -3.13 10.17 -12.92
C CYS A 207 -2.79 11.42 -12.09
N LYS A 208 -3.37 12.57 -12.45
CA LYS A 208 -3.21 13.80 -11.68
C LYS A 208 -3.75 13.66 -10.26
N TRP A 209 -4.97 13.15 -10.11
CA TRP A 209 -5.56 12.96 -8.78
C TRP A 209 -4.72 12.03 -7.91
N LEU A 210 -4.25 10.91 -8.46
CA LEU A 210 -3.42 9.96 -7.72
C LEU A 210 -2.08 10.59 -7.32
N THR A 211 -1.53 11.47 -8.16
CA THR A 211 -0.34 12.26 -7.83
C THR A 211 -0.59 13.19 -6.64
N ASP A 212 -1.64 14.01 -6.71
CA ASP A 212 -1.96 14.97 -5.66
C ASP A 212 -2.24 14.24 -4.34
N LYS A 213 -3.07 13.20 -4.38
CA LYS A 213 -3.39 12.35 -3.22
C LYS A 213 -2.13 11.79 -2.55
N GLU A 214 -1.23 11.17 -3.32
CA GLU A 214 -0.08 10.49 -2.73
C GLU A 214 1.06 11.44 -2.36
N ARG A 215 1.11 12.66 -2.92
CA ARG A 215 1.98 13.73 -2.42
C ARG A 215 1.47 14.28 -1.08
N ASP A 216 0.16 14.51 -0.96
CA ASP A 216 -0.46 14.97 0.29
C ASP A 216 -0.28 13.95 1.42
N GLU A 217 -0.30 12.66 1.08
CA GLU A 217 -0.02 11.54 2.00
C GLU A 217 1.48 11.26 2.19
N ASN A 218 2.38 12.01 1.53
CA ASN A 218 3.84 11.83 1.54
C ASN A 218 4.31 10.42 1.08
N LEU A 219 3.50 9.72 0.28
CA LEU A 219 3.82 8.39 -0.25
C LEU A 219 4.72 8.45 -1.49
N ILE A 220 4.71 9.57 -2.21
CA ILE A 220 5.63 9.87 -3.31
C ILE A 220 6.29 11.24 -3.09
N GLU A 221 7.44 11.45 -3.71
CA GLU A 221 8.15 12.73 -3.60
C GLU A 221 7.46 13.86 -4.38
N ASP A 222 7.71 15.12 -4.00
CA ASP A 222 7.22 16.32 -4.72
C ASP A 222 7.62 16.33 -6.20
N ARG A 223 8.79 15.74 -6.51
CA ARG A 223 9.32 15.57 -7.87
C ARG A 223 8.88 14.26 -8.53
N GLN A 224 7.89 13.55 -8.00
CA GLN A 224 7.36 12.32 -8.61
C GLN A 224 5.89 12.51 -8.96
N SER A 225 5.45 12.01 -10.11
CA SER A 225 4.06 12.10 -10.55
C SER A 225 3.62 10.85 -11.28
N TYR A 226 2.35 10.51 -11.11
CA TYR A 226 1.67 9.55 -11.96
C TYR A 226 1.28 10.20 -13.28
N ARG A 227 1.47 9.46 -14.38
CA ARG A 227 1.02 9.84 -15.71
C ARG A 227 0.75 8.60 -16.57
N LEU A 228 0.20 8.81 -17.76
CA LEU A 228 0.20 7.79 -18.79
C LEU A 228 1.63 7.44 -19.22
N PRO A 229 1.92 6.19 -19.62
CA PRO A 229 3.18 5.86 -20.27
C PRO A 229 3.31 6.64 -21.57
N THR A 230 4.54 7.02 -21.92
CA THR A 230 4.80 7.48 -23.29
C THR A 230 4.64 6.31 -24.28
N ASP A 231 4.40 6.58 -25.55
CA ASP A 231 4.42 5.58 -26.63
C ASP A 231 5.74 4.80 -26.62
N ARG A 232 6.85 5.49 -26.32
CA ARG A 232 8.17 4.87 -26.23
C ARG A 232 8.29 3.96 -25.02
N GLU A 233 7.85 4.40 -23.85
CA GLU A 233 7.83 3.57 -22.64
C GLU A 233 6.95 2.33 -22.85
N TRP A 234 5.81 2.47 -23.52
CA TRP A 234 4.96 1.33 -23.85
C TRP A 234 5.67 0.32 -24.76
N SER A 235 6.40 0.79 -25.79
CA SER A 235 7.24 -0.08 -26.63
C SER A 235 8.34 -0.79 -25.83
N LEU A 236 8.97 -0.11 -24.86
CA LEU A 236 9.93 -0.74 -23.95
C LEU A 236 9.26 -1.80 -23.07
N ALA A 237 8.08 -1.49 -22.55
CA ALA A 237 7.30 -2.37 -21.67
C ALA A 237 6.94 -3.69 -22.37
N VAL A 238 6.48 -3.64 -23.62
CA VAL A 238 6.16 -4.84 -24.41
C VAL A 238 7.41 -5.58 -24.93
N GLY A 239 8.59 -4.98 -24.78
CA GLY A 239 9.87 -5.59 -25.14
C GLY A 239 10.22 -5.48 -26.61
N LEU A 240 9.78 -4.43 -27.32
CA LEU A 240 10.18 -4.19 -28.70
C LEU A 240 11.66 -3.74 -28.79
N PRO A 241 12.55 -4.52 -29.43
CA PRO A 241 13.93 -4.11 -29.62
C PRO A 241 14.07 -3.16 -30.81
N ASN A 242 14.99 -2.19 -30.70
CA ASN A 242 15.49 -1.37 -31.82
C ASN A 242 14.41 -0.56 -32.59
N GLU A 243 13.38 -0.09 -31.91
CA GLU A 243 12.37 0.76 -32.52
C GLU A 243 12.92 2.17 -32.83
N SER A 244 12.99 2.51 -34.13
CA SER A 244 13.51 3.79 -34.63
C SER A 244 12.41 4.80 -34.93
N GLY A 245 12.65 6.07 -34.63
CA GLY A 245 11.70 7.17 -34.81
C GLY A 245 11.56 7.99 -33.53
N ALA A 246 11.40 9.31 -33.68
CA ALA A 246 11.26 10.22 -32.55
C ALA A 246 9.80 10.33 -32.06
N THR A 247 8.82 10.09 -32.93
CA THR A 247 7.40 10.30 -32.65
C THR A 247 6.60 9.00 -32.83
N PRO A 248 5.36 8.91 -32.29
CA PRO A 248 4.49 7.77 -32.54
C PRO A 248 4.26 7.47 -34.02
N GLN A 249 4.07 8.49 -34.87
CA GLN A 249 3.91 8.33 -36.34
C GLN A 249 5.11 7.65 -36.96
N ALA A 250 6.29 8.12 -36.55
CA ALA A 250 7.53 7.63 -37.10
C ALA A 250 7.82 6.20 -36.63
N ARG A 251 7.06 5.62 -35.70
CA ARG A 251 7.26 4.25 -35.21
C ARG A 251 6.15 3.29 -35.65
N ASP A 252 4.98 3.81 -35.96
CA ASP A 252 3.78 3.03 -36.28
C ASP A 252 4.01 1.98 -37.38
N GLY A 253 3.71 0.73 -37.06
CA GLY A 253 3.79 -0.42 -37.97
C GLY A 253 5.19 -0.73 -38.51
N LYS A 254 6.26 -0.08 -38.02
CA LYS A 254 7.61 -0.27 -38.56
C LYS A 254 8.18 -1.65 -38.31
N ILE A 255 7.95 -2.20 -37.11
CA ILE A 255 8.42 -3.53 -36.74
C ILE A 255 7.29 -4.52 -37.03
N LYS A 256 7.52 -5.42 -37.98
CA LYS A 256 6.51 -6.36 -38.46
C LYS A 256 6.69 -7.74 -37.83
N ASN A 257 5.60 -8.47 -37.67
CA ASN A 257 5.57 -9.85 -37.14
C ASN A 257 6.16 -9.98 -35.71
N GLU A 258 6.06 -8.92 -34.91
CA GLU A 258 6.32 -8.96 -33.48
C GLU A 258 5.00 -8.65 -32.76
N PHE A 259 4.56 -9.56 -31.89
CA PHE A 259 3.35 -9.47 -31.09
C PHE A 259 3.72 -9.46 -29.59
N PRO A 260 2.80 -9.07 -28.69
CA PRO A 260 3.07 -9.06 -27.24
C PRO A 260 3.53 -10.42 -26.67
N TRP A 261 3.18 -11.53 -27.33
CA TRP A 261 3.56 -12.90 -26.97
C TRP A 261 4.72 -13.48 -27.80
N GLY A 262 5.36 -12.70 -28.67
CA GLY A 262 6.43 -13.14 -29.57
C GLY A 262 6.03 -13.15 -31.04
N LYS A 263 6.64 -14.00 -31.86
CA LYS A 263 6.53 -13.95 -33.34
C LYS A 263 5.44 -14.86 -33.93
N GLN A 264 4.83 -15.72 -33.11
CA GLN A 264 3.87 -16.71 -33.58
C GLN A 264 2.54 -16.05 -33.99
N TRP A 265 1.99 -16.48 -35.12
CA TRP A 265 0.64 -16.14 -35.56
C TRP A 265 -0.11 -17.43 -35.99
N PRO A 266 -1.38 -17.64 -35.62
CA PRO A 266 -2.26 -16.80 -34.77
C PRO A 266 -1.79 -16.75 -33.29
N PRO A 267 -2.42 -15.92 -32.43
CA PRO A 267 -2.09 -15.88 -31.01
C PRO A 267 -2.19 -17.29 -30.39
N PRO A 268 -1.16 -17.78 -29.67
CA PRO A 268 -1.25 -19.05 -28.98
C PRO A 268 -2.28 -19.00 -27.85
N ALA A 269 -2.75 -20.17 -27.41
CA ALA A 269 -3.64 -20.24 -26.25
C ALA A 269 -2.99 -19.61 -25.01
N GLY A 270 -3.73 -18.74 -24.32
CA GLY A 270 -3.22 -18.02 -23.15
C GLY A 270 -2.31 -16.82 -23.47
N ALA A 271 -2.22 -16.38 -24.73
CA ALA A 271 -1.44 -15.20 -25.12
C ALA A 271 -2.02 -13.86 -24.63
N GLY A 272 -3.30 -13.85 -24.27
CA GLY A 272 -4.04 -12.65 -23.88
C GLY A 272 -5.54 -12.86 -24.09
N ASN A 273 -6.34 -11.86 -23.67
CA ASN A 273 -7.78 -11.86 -23.91
C ASN A 273 -8.06 -11.31 -25.32
N TYR A 274 -8.27 -12.22 -26.28
CA TYR A 274 -8.55 -11.93 -27.69
C TYR A 274 -9.75 -12.77 -28.17
N PRO A 275 -10.39 -12.39 -29.29
CA PRO A 275 -11.45 -13.19 -29.90
C PRO A 275 -10.97 -14.61 -30.26
N ALA A 276 -11.78 -15.62 -29.96
CA ALA A 276 -11.48 -17.02 -30.28
C ALA A 276 -11.50 -17.36 -31.79
N GLY A 277 -11.73 -16.37 -32.67
CA GLY A 277 -11.73 -16.50 -34.12
C GLY A 277 -12.04 -15.19 -34.83
N ALA A 278 -11.65 -15.09 -36.11
CA ALA A 278 -11.94 -13.92 -36.94
C ALA A 278 -13.46 -13.71 -37.06
N GLY A 279 -13.95 -12.53 -36.69
CA GLY A 279 -15.36 -12.16 -36.82
C GLY A 279 -16.28 -12.48 -35.64
N GLN A 280 -15.78 -13.06 -34.54
CA GLN A 280 -16.60 -13.27 -33.33
C GLN A 280 -16.48 -12.10 -32.34
N ARG A 281 -17.41 -11.13 -32.42
CA ARG A 281 -17.62 -10.09 -31.39
C ARG A 281 -18.32 -10.66 -30.15
N ARG A 282 -17.66 -11.50 -29.35
CA ARG A 282 -18.23 -12.02 -28.09
C ARG A 282 -17.20 -12.17 -26.97
N GLY A 283 -16.47 -11.10 -26.67
CA GLY A 283 -15.66 -11.00 -25.46
C GLY A 283 -16.19 -9.90 -24.54
N THR A 284 -15.84 -9.98 -23.26
CA THR A 284 -15.83 -8.84 -22.33
C THR A 284 -14.41 -8.72 -21.77
N THR A 285 -14.15 -7.70 -20.98
CA THR A 285 -12.88 -7.64 -20.23
C THR A 285 -12.76 -8.84 -19.28
N MET A 286 -11.52 -9.22 -18.96
CA MET A 286 -11.18 -10.19 -17.93
C MET A 286 -10.46 -9.49 -16.76
N PRO A 287 -10.40 -10.11 -15.57
CA PRO A 287 -9.58 -9.62 -14.47
C PRO A 287 -8.14 -9.41 -14.94
N VAL A 288 -7.53 -8.31 -14.54
CA VAL A 288 -6.13 -8.05 -14.85
C VAL A 288 -5.22 -9.12 -14.25
N GLY A 289 -4.11 -9.42 -14.92
CA GLY A 289 -3.17 -10.46 -14.50
C GLY A 289 -3.64 -11.89 -14.75
N SER A 290 -4.69 -12.09 -15.57
CA SER A 290 -5.21 -13.42 -15.90
C SER A 290 -4.28 -14.25 -16.79
N PHE A 291 -3.38 -13.59 -17.52
CA PHE A 291 -2.46 -14.21 -18.47
C PHE A 291 -1.02 -14.18 -17.93
N LYS A 292 -0.09 -14.86 -18.62
CA LYS A 292 1.30 -14.90 -18.19
C LYS A 292 1.96 -13.54 -18.39
N ALA A 293 2.65 -13.04 -17.36
CA ALA A 293 3.48 -11.85 -17.48
C ALA A 293 4.67 -12.05 -18.42
N ASN A 294 5.13 -10.96 -19.02
CA ASN A 294 6.40 -10.93 -19.75
C ASN A 294 7.61 -10.99 -18.80
N ALA A 295 8.84 -10.95 -19.35
CA ALA A 295 10.07 -11.02 -18.56
C ALA A 295 10.27 -9.87 -17.55
N LEU A 296 9.53 -8.76 -17.70
CA LEU A 296 9.54 -7.62 -16.79
C LEU A 296 8.45 -7.72 -15.71
N GLY A 297 7.65 -8.79 -15.70
CA GLY A 297 6.53 -8.93 -14.77
C GLY A 297 5.28 -8.14 -15.17
N LEU A 298 5.18 -7.71 -16.43
CA LEU A 298 4.03 -6.96 -16.95
C LEU A 298 3.01 -7.88 -17.59
N TYR A 299 1.75 -7.68 -17.22
CA TYR A 299 0.59 -8.42 -17.66
C TYR A 299 -0.20 -7.62 -18.70
N ASP A 300 -0.95 -8.33 -19.53
CA ASP A 300 -2.01 -7.77 -20.38
C ASP A 300 -1.56 -6.66 -21.34
N LEU A 301 -0.26 -6.61 -21.70
CA LEU A 301 0.24 -5.72 -22.76
C LEU A 301 -0.26 -6.11 -24.17
N GLY A 302 -1.03 -7.18 -24.25
CA GLY A 302 -1.69 -7.66 -25.45
C GLY A 302 -3.11 -8.14 -25.14
N GLY A 303 -4.10 -7.50 -25.77
CA GLY A 303 -5.51 -7.85 -25.65
C GLY A 303 -6.14 -7.18 -24.44
N ASN A 304 -7.26 -7.71 -23.97
CA ASN A 304 -8.08 -7.11 -22.92
C ASN A 304 -8.56 -5.70 -23.29
N VAL A 305 -7.81 -4.62 -23.05
CA VAL A 305 -8.17 -3.27 -23.52
C VAL A 305 -7.03 -2.55 -24.23
N TRP A 306 -7.38 -1.70 -25.18
CA TRP A 306 -6.43 -0.73 -25.73
C TRP A 306 -6.01 0.25 -24.64
N GLU A 307 -4.72 0.58 -24.58
CA GLU A 307 -4.16 1.43 -23.51
C GLU A 307 -3.76 2.81 -24.03
N TRP A 308 -4.30 3.87 -23.42
CA TRP A 308 -3.91 5.25 -23.73
C TRP A 308 -2.44 5.54 -23.40
N CYS A 309 -1.73 6.18 -24.33
CA CYS A 309 -0.40 6.75 -24.12
C CYS A 309 -0.46 8.29 -23.95
N ALA A 310 0.57 8.86 -23.32
CA ALA A 310 0.69 10.30 -23.09
C ALA A 310 0.92 11.10 -24.38
N ASP A 311 1.65 10.54 -25.35
CA ASP A 311 2.04 11.20 -26.58
C ASP A 311 0.86 11.50 -27.50
N THR A 312 0.97 12.57 -28.27
CA THR A 312 -0.01 12.89 -29.31
C THR A 312 0.41 12.32 -30.66
N TYR A 313 -0.59 11.93 -31.46
CA TYR A 313 -0.39 11.54 -32.83
C TYR A 313 -0.64 12.71 -33.80
N LYS A 314 0.42 13.29 -34.37
CA LYS A 314 0.34 14.38 -35.36
C LYS A 314 0.36 13.81 -36.77
N GLY A 315 -0.79 13.71 -37.45
CA GLY A 315 -0.82 13.31 -38.87
C GLY A 315 -1.87 12.30 -39.30
N GLY A 316 -3.09 12.35 -38.74
CA GLY A 316 -4.23 11.72 -39.41
C GLY A 316 -4.39 12.24 -40.85
N SER A 317 -5.04 11.46 -41.73
CA SER A 317 -5.16 11.68 -43.18
C SER A 317 -5.71 13.05 -43.63
N SER A 318 -6.12 13.92 -42.70
CA SER A 318 -6.72 15.22 -42.95
C SER A 318 -5.75 16.42 -42.88
N GLY A 319 -4.47 16.25 -42.52
CA GLY A 319 -3.49 17.36 -42.58
C GLY A 319 -3.79 18.58 -41.67
N THR A 320 -4.71 18.46 -40.72
CA THR A 320 -5.27 19.61 -39.97
C THR A 320 -4.45 20.06 -38.75
N GLY A 321 -3.25 19.53 -38.52
CA GLY A 321 -2.45 19.85 -37.32
C GLY A 321 -3.06 19.38 -35.98
N ARG A 322 -4.16 18.63 -36.02
CA ARG A 322 -4.90 18.11 -34.84
C ARG A 322 -4.03 17.14 -34.02
N ASP A 323 -4.15 17.23 -32.70
CA ASP A 323 -3.63 16.25 -31.73
C ASP A 323 -4.58 15.07 -31.60
N TRP A 324 -4.20 13.94 -32.18
CA TRP A 324 -4.89 12.66 -31.97
C TRP A 324 -4.28 11.93 -30.76
N GLY A 325 -5.03 11.03 -30.15
CA GLY A 325 -4.51 10.17 -29.10
C GLY A 325 -3.91 8.88 -29.65
N VAL A 326 -3.03 8.26 -28.87
CA VAL A 326 -2.37 6.99 -29.21
C VAL A 326 -2.85 5.92 -28.25
N LEU A 327 -3.30 4.80 -28.81
CA LEU A 327 -3.69 3.58 -28.11
C LEU A 327 -2.77 2.42 -28.54
N ARG A 328 -2.41 1.54 -27.61
CA ARG A 328 -1.51 0.39 -27.85
C ARG A 328 -2.10 -0.92 -27.31
N GLY A 329 -1.60 -2.06 -27.79
CA GLY A 329 -1.83 -3.39 -27.18
C GLY A 329 -2.97 -4.24 -27.75
N GLY A 330 -3.94 -3.65 -28.45
CA GLY A 330 -5.14 -4.39 -28.84
C GLY A 330 -6.11 -4.58 -27.68
N SER A 331 -7.22 -5.28 -27.92
CA SER A 331 -8.28 -5.49 -26.93
C SER A 331 -8.94 -6.87 -27.10
N TRP A 332 -9.90 -7.18 -26.23
CA TRP A 332 -10.77 -8.36 -26.33
C TRP A 332 -11.57 -8.41 -27.64
N ALA A 333 -11.68 -7.31 -28.39
CA ALA A 333 -12.34 -7.24 -29.68
C ALA A 333 -11.38 -7.23 -30.89
N THR A 334 -10.05 -7.17 -30.66
CA THR A 334 -9.06 -7.06 -31.73
C THR A 334 -8.80 -8.43 -32.35
N SER A 335 -9.17 -8.61 -33.62
CA SER A 335 -8.91 -9.84 -34.40
C SER A 335 -8.04 -9.62 -35.63
N ASN A 336 -7.75 -8.36 -35.98
CA ASN A 336 -6.94 -8.02 -37.13
C ASN A 336 -5.44 -8.23 -36.80
N ARG A 337 -4.75 -9.05 -37.60
CA ARG A 337 -3.32 -9.32 -37.44
C ARG A 337 -2.48 -8.05 -37.37
N LEU A 338 -2.80 -7.03 -38.17
CA LEU A 338 -2.03 -5.79 -38.21
C LEU A 338 -2.12 -5.04 -36.89
N GLU A 339 -3.33 -4.95 -36.33
CA GLU A 339 -3.64 -4.22 -35.09
C GLU A 339 -3.06 -4.91 -33.85
N MET A 340 -2.84 -6.23 -33.90
CA MET A 340 -2.28 -7.00 -32.79
C MET A 340 -0.75 -6.90 -32.69
N GLN A 341 -0.08 -6.31 -33.68
CA GLN A 341 1.38 -6.17 -33.65
C GLN A 341 1.79 -5.17 -32.58
N SER A 342 2.87 -5.48 -31.86
CA SER A 342 3.39 -4.62 -30.78
C SER A 342 3.75 -3.21 -31.27
N SER A 343 4.06 -3.03 -32.56
CA SER A 343 4.41 -1.71 -33.15
C SER A 343 3.21 -0.95 -33.70
N TYR A 344 1.99 -1.47 -33.61
CA TYR A 344 0.80 -0.82 -34.16
C TYR A 344 0.21 0.23 -33.22
N ARG A 345 0.01 1.46 -33.69
CA ARG A 345 -0.66 2.53 -32.94
C ARG A 345 -2.09 2.66 -33.45
N ASN A 346 -3.06 2.41 -32.57
CA ASN A 346 -4.43 2.80 -32.86
C ASN A 346 -4.58 4.31 -32.59
N VAL A 347 -5.01 5.06 -33.60
CA VAL A 347 -5.05 6.53 -33.58
C VAL A 347 -6.50 7.00 -33.62
N VAL A 348 -6.93 7.66 -32.55
CA VAL A 348 -8.34 8.02 -32.31
C VAL A 348 -8.47 9.42 -31.73
N ASP A 349 -9.67 10.01 -31.78
CA ASP A 349 -9.88 11.31 -31.15
C ASP A 349 -9.74 11.16 -29.62
N ARG A 350 -9.04 12.09 -28.97
CA ARG A 350 -8.79 12.03 -27.52
C ARG A 350 -10.07 12.11 -26.67
N ASN A 351 -11.18 12.55 -27.27
CA ASN A 351 -12.47 12.60 -26.62
C ASN A 351 -13.24 11.27 -26.68
N GLU A 352 -12.81 10.33 -27.53
CA GLU A 352 -13.50 9.05 -27.71
C GLU A 352 -13.44 8.20 -26.44
N ARG A 353 -14.58 7.53 -26.18
CA ARG A 353 -14.75 6.51 -25.16
C ARG A 353 -15.28 5.28 -25.85
N ASP A 354 -14.68 4.13 -25.55
CA ASP A 354 -15.16 2.85 -26.05
C ASP A 354 -15.02 1.81 -24.95
N VAL A 355 -15.85 0.77 -25.01
CA VAL A 355 -15.79 -0.40 -24.13
C VAL A 355 -14.51 -1.23 -24.29
N ILE A 356 -13.67 -0.88 -25.28
CA ILE A 356 -12.33 -1.44 -25.47
C ILE A 356 -11.19 -0.47 -25.11
N TYR A 357 -11.47 0.75 -24.64
CA TYR A 357 -10.45 1.76 -24.31
C TYR A 357 -10.28 1.89 -22.80
N GLY A 358 -9.08 1.57 -22.32
CA GLY A 358 -8.62 1.75 -20.95
C GLY A 358 -7.22 2.37 -20.93
N PHE A 359 -6.48 2.14 -19.84
CA PHE A 359 -5.13 2.67 -19.69
C PHE A 359 -4.38 1.95 -18.57
N ARG A 360 -3.06 2.15 -18.52
CA ARG A 360 -2.22 1.89 -17.35
C ARG A 360 -1.44 3.16 -17.00
N CYS A 361 -0.91 3.20 -15.78
CA CYS A 361 -0.13 4.34 -15.29
C CYS A 361 1.35 4.00 -15.17
N VAL A 362 2.18 5.05 -15.18
CA VAL A 362 3.55 5.03 -14.69
C VAL A 362 3.69 6.01 -13.53
N LEU A 363 4.61 5.74 -12.60
CA LEU A 363 5.18 6.72 -11.69
C LEU A 363 6.52 7.18 -12.28
N ALA A 364 6.64 8.48 -12.54
CA ALA A 364 7.82 9.07 -13.16
C ALA A 364 8.40 10.19 -12.26
N PRO A 365 9.73 10.40 -12.27
CA PRO A 365 10.29 11.66 -11.80
C PRO A 365 9.84 12.81 -12.72
N GLU A 366 9.61 14.00 -12.17
CA GLU A 366 9.47 15.23 -12.94
C GLU A 366 10.84 15.57 -13.57
N SER A 367 10.85 15.90 -14.86
CA SER A 367 12.04 16.36 -15.57
C SER A 367 12.46 17.75 -15.06
N ASN A 368 13.77 17.97 -14.88
CA ASN A 368 14.36 19.24 -14.42
C ASN A 368 14.10 20.46 -15.34
N ASP A 369 13.43 20.28 -16.48
CA ASP A 369 13.27 21.30 -17.52
C ASP A 369 12.34 22.48 -17.16
N ARG A 370 11.83 22.56 -15.91
CA ARG A 370 10.99 23.68 -15.44
C ARG A 370 11.75 24.80 -14.72
N ILE A 371 13.06 24.69 -14.53
CA ILE A 371 13.84 25.72 -13.83
C ILE A 371 14.32 26.85 -14.76
N ASP A 372 14.30 26.68 -16.08
CA ASP A 372 14.94 27.63 -17.02
C ASP A 372 13.97 28.53 -17.80
N ASN A 373 12.86 28.94 -17.17
CA ASN A 373 12.00 30.00 -17.70
C ASN A 373 11.43 30.87 -16.57
N ARG A 374 12.26 31.78 -16.05
CA ARG A 374 11.82 33.02 -15.38
C ARG A 374 12.68 34.19 -15.82
#